data_AF-A0AAU9UI01-F1
#
_entry.id   AF-A0AAU9UI01-F1
#
_cell.length_a   1.000
_cell.length_b   1.000
_cell.length_c   1.000
_cell.angle_alpha   90.00
_cell.angle_beta   90.00
_cell.angle_gamma   90.00
#
_symmetry.space_group_name_H-M   'P 1'
#
loop_
_entity.id
_entity.type
_entity.pdbx_description
1 polymer ?
#
loop_
_entity_poly.entity_id
_entity_poly.type
_entity_poly.pdbx_seq_one_letter_code
_entity_poly.pdbx_strand_id
1 'polypeptide(L)'
;MRNIIILLLALATKVLSTPVMTRQDLFKQAHREQFCTNLINFNHFYYSMDEPKNITGIPADMSVHWKTGKVFYTLISDEMKMSLQVLHPSGEVETIKVAGLGQSTTVDNLNDIVYLATDNGIYKYKDDGSIELYTALGEDVMYITVSSDGATMYIATWPQNRVHKITNDGQKQETFSAIPNGHGLTIDPRNNIFFAATKTSYILKNGHNVPIKIKGLPSERMSGVFVSRSDEIFAMDENSNLYSIDAENASAKHLGNFNVSGVNTFALDSADNVLIGVKNAILKFVAYEKNPCSDYPK
;
A
#
# COMPACT_ATOMS: atom_id res chain seq x y z
N MET A 1 4.29 61.65 -34.16
CA MET A 1 4.75 60.82 -35.30
C MET A 1 6.25 60.65 -35.12
N ARG A 2 6.86 59.47 -34.97
CA ARG A 2 6.51 58.09 -35.31
C ARG A 2 7.55 57.24 -34.55
N ASN A 3 7.15 56.51 -33.51
CA ASN A 3 6.94 55.05 -33.54
C ASN A 3 8.02 54.24 -34.26
N ILE A 4 8.53 53.25 -33.51
CA ILE A 4 9.22 52.02 -33.92
C ILE A 4 10.74 52.16 -34.11
N ILE A 5 11.49 51.95 -33.03
CA ILE A 5 12.75 51.18 -33.06
C ILE A 5 12.83 50.32 -31.78
N ILE A 6 12.34 49.06 -31.91
CA ILE A 6 12.99 47.84 -31.39
C ILE A 6 13.21 47.78 -29.86
N LEU A 7 12.41 47.15 -29.00
CA LEU A 7 11.84 45.78 -28.99
C LEU A 7 12.76 44.65 -29.46
N LEU A 8 14.05 44.65 -29.09
CA LEU A 8 14.95 43.48 -29.15
C LEU A 8 15.95 43.52 -27.97
N LEU A 9 15.45 43.40 -26.73
CA LEU A 9 16.28 43.09 -25.56
C LEU A 9 15.44 42.39 -24.48
N ALA A 10 14.70 41.38 -24.93
CA ALA A 10 14.20 40.31 -24.07
C ALA A 10 14.66 38.99 -24.69
N LEU A 11 15.99 38.82 -24.81
CA LEU A 11 16.56 37.48 -24.90
C LEU A 11 16.25 36.81 -23.58
N ALA A 12 15.18 36.03 -23.57
CA ALA A 12 14.93 35.02 -22.57
C ALA A 12 16.16 34.09 -22.54
N THR A 13 17.05 34.33 -21.58
CA THR A 13 17.94 33.28 -21.10
C THR A 13 17.04 32.23 -20.49
N LYS A 14 16.59 31.27 -21.30
CA LYS A 14 16.28 29.94 -20.80
C LYS A 14 17.58 29.43 -20.21
N VAL A 15 17.78 29.68 -18.92
CA VAL A 15 18.70 28.87 -18.14
C VAL A 15 18.10 27.48 -18.23
N LEU A 16 18.64 26.68 -19.14
CA LEU A 16 18.52 25.23 -19.10
C LEU A 16 19.22 24.85 -17.80
N SER A 17 18.48 24.87 -16.70
CA SER A 17 18.89 24.16 -15.50
C SER A 17 19.00 22.71 -15.94
N THR A 18 20.24 22.24 -16.10
CA THR A 18 20.47 20.80 -16.23
C THR A 18 19.75 20.15 -15.06
N PRO A 19 18.82 19.21 -15.30
CA PRO A 19 18.13 18.55 -14.20
C PRO A 19 19.20 18.00 -13.25
N VAL A 20 19.05 18.29 -11.95
CA VAL A 20 19.95 17.76 -10.94
C VAL A 20 19.81 16.24 -11.01
N MET A 21 20.82 15.62 -11.61
CA MET A 21 20.87 14.17 -11.79
C MET A 21 20.97 13.56 -10.40
N THR A 22 19.99 12.75 -10.01
CA THR A 22 20.03 12.11 -8.70
C THR A 22 21.15 11.07 -8.67
N ARG A 23 21.61 10.70 -7.47
CA ARG A 23 22.56 9.60 -7.31
C ARG A 23 22.06 8.31 -7.97
N GLN A 24 20.74 8.10 -7.93
CA GLN A 24 20.06 6.97 -8.56
C GLN A 24 20.11 7.07 -10.09
N ASP A 25 19.94 8.25 -10.67
CA ASP A 25 20.08 8.47 -12.12
C ASP A 25 21.51 8.23 -12.61
N LEU A 26 22.52 8.67 -11.85
CA LEU A 26 23.93 8.41 -12.14
C LEU A 26 24.26 6.92 -12.08
N PHE A 27 23.73 6.20 -11.09
CA PHE A 27 23.91 4.75 -10.97
C PHE A 27 23.23 3.99 -12.12
N LYS A 28 21.99 4.37 -12.47
CA LYS A 28 21.28 3.83 -13.64
C LYS A 28 22.04 4.08 -14.94
N GLN A 29 22.70 5.22 -15.08
CA GLN A 29 23.52 5.51 -16.25
C GLN A 29 24.78 4.65 -16.30
N ALA A 30 25.44 4.41 -15.16
CA ALA A 30 26.62 3.57 -15.06
C ALA A 30 26.32 2.07 -15.31
N HIS A 31 25.12 1.61 -14.96
CA HIS A 31 24.67 0.23 -15.10
C HIS A 31 23.49 0.08 -16.07
N ARG A 32 23.46 0.92 -17.11
CA ARG A 32 22.31 1.09 -18.00
C ARG A 32 21.87 -0.19 -18.69
N GLU A 33 22.80 -1.01 -19.15
CA GLU A 33 22.51 -2.29 -19.79
C GLU A 33 21.69 -3.19 -18.86
N GLN A 34 22.22 -3.46 -17.65
CA GLN A 34 21.58 -4.28 -16.64
C GLN A 34 20.21 -3.71 -16.21
N PHE A 35 20.11 -2.39 -16.07
CA PHE A 35 18.84 -1.73 -15.79
C PHE A 35 17.81 -1.99 -16.90
N CYS A 36 18.18 -1.79 -18.17
CA CYS A 36 17.29 -1.94 -19.30
C CYS A 36 16.90 -3.40 -19.59
N THR A 37 17.80 -4.37 -19.35
CA THR A 37 17.49 -5.80 -19.52
C THR A 37 16.54 -6.35 -18.47
N ASN A 38 16.52 -5.74 -17.28
CA ASN A 38 15.70 -6.18 -16.14
C ASN A 38 14.36 -5.44 -16.02
N LEU A 39 14.01 -4.58 -16.98
CA LEU A 39 12.72 -3.91 -16.99
C LEU A 39 11.59 -4.93 -17.19
N ILE A 40 10.62 -4.89 -16.28
CA ILE A 40 9.38 -5.64 -16.38
C ILE A 40 8.34 -4.74 -17.03
N ASN A 41 7.52 -5.25 -17.94
CA ASN A 41 6.47 -4.46 -18.59
C ASN A 41 5.15 -5.20 -18.56
N PHE A 42 4.17 -4.58 -17.92
CA PHE A 42 2.76 -4.97 -17.98
C PHE A 42 1.88 -3.83 -17.45
N ASN A 43 0.56 -3.94 -17.65
CA ASN A 43 -0.42 -2.93 -17.23
C ASN A 43 -0.08 -1.50 -17.71
N HIS A 44 0.50 -1.36 -18.91
CA HIS A 44 0.93 -0.06 -19.47
C HIS A 44 2.07 0.64 -18.73
N PHE A 45 2.71 -0.02 -17.76
CA PHE A 45 3.87 0.48 -17.04
C PHE A 45 5.12 -0.36 -17.33
N TYR A 46 6.25 0.31 -17.22
CA TYR A 46 7.56 -0.32 -17.07
C TYR A 46 7.92 -0.27 -15.59
N TYR A 47 8.49 -1.35 -15.06
CA TYR A 47 8.93 -1.42 -13.68
C TYR A 47 10.41 -1.74 -13.62
N SER A 48 11.13 -1.02 -12.76
CA SER A 48 12.50 -1.36 -12.36
C SER A 48 12.54 -1.62 -10.87
N MET A 49 13.21 -2.68 -10.44
CA MET A 49 13.47 -2.91 -9.02
C MET A 49 14.50 -1.89 -8.52
N ASP A 50 14.21 -1.26 -7.40
CA ASP A 50 15.16 -0.43 -6.65
C ASP A 50 15.99 -1.30 -5.68
N GLU A 51 16.96 -0.70 -4.98
CA GLU A 51 17.70 -1.41 -3.93
C GLU A 51 16.74 -1.97 -2.85
N PRO A 52 16.84 -3.26 -2.51
CA PRO A 52 15.96 -3.88 -1.53
C PRO A 52 16.25 -3.31 -0.14
N LYS A 53 15.19 -2.99 0.61
CA LYS A 53 15.34 -2.61 2.01
C LYS A 53 15.37 -3.86 2.88
N ASN A 54 16.55 -4.20 3.38
CA ASN A 54 16.71 -5.30 4.33
C ASN A 54 16.03 -4.99 5.67
N ILE A 55 15.29 -5.97 6.17
CA ILE A 55 14.68 -6.01 7.51
C ILE A 55 14.91 -7.41 8.11
N THR A 56 14.62 -7.61 9.39
CA THR A 56 14.73 -8.93 10.03
C THR A 56 13.34 -9.39 10.47
N GLY A 57 12.80 -10.42 9.82
CA GLY A 57 11.44 -10.91 10.02
C GLY A 57 10.57 -10.84 8.76
N ILE A 58 9.26 -10.88 8.92
CA ILE A 58 8.28 -10.91 7.82
C ILE A 58 7.40 -9.66 7.92
N PRO A 59 7.46 -8.74 6.94
CA PRO A 59 6.55 -7.60 6.88
C PRO A 59 5.16 -8.08 6.49
N ALA A 60 4.12 -7.53 7.12
CA ALA A 60 2.72 -7.82 6.89
C ALA A 60 1.92 -6.52 6.90
N ASP A 61 0.77 -6.53 6.23
CA ASP A 61 -0.22 -5.44 6.27
C ASP A 61 0.38 -4.03 6.05
N MET A 62 1.14 -3.87 4.96
CA MET A 62 1.74 -2.59 4.59
C MET A 62 0.69 -1.56 4.21
N SER A 63 0.83 -0.35 4.75
CA SER A 63 0.09 0.84 4.34
C SER A 63 1.06 1.98 4.05
N VAL A 64 0.74 2.82 3.06
CA VAL A 64 1.63 3.91 2.63
C VAL A 64 0.96 5.24 2.86
N HIS A 65 1.69 6.13 3.51
CA HIS A 65 1.27 7.50 3.66
C HIS A 65 1.73 8.32 2.45
N TRP A 66 0.81 8.63 1.54
CA TRP A 66 1.08 9.23 0.23
C TRP A 66 1.71 10.63 0.27
N LYS A 67 1.47 11.39 1.34
CA LYS A 67 2.04 12.74 1.49
C LYS A 67 3.49 12.69 1.97
N THR A 68 3.80 11.79 2.91
CA THR A 68 5.11 11.73 3.55
C THR A 68 6.03 10.67 2.94
N GLY A 69 5.47 9.71 2.19
CA GLY A 69 6.20 8.54 1.68
C GLY A 69 6.57 7.52 2.77
N LYS A 70 6.13 7.72 4.02
CA LYS A 70 6.34 6.74 5.10
C LYS A 70 5.54 5.47 4.80
N VAL A 71 6.14 4.32 5.06
CA VAL A 71 5.50 3.01 4.93
C VAL A 71 5.32 2.43 6.33
N PHE A 72 4.08 2.16 6.71
CA PHE A 72 3.71 1.56 7.98
C PHE A 72 3.40 0.09 7.77
N TYR A 73 3.86 -0.77 8.66
CA TYR A 73 3.65 -2.21 8.51
C TYR A 73 3.78 -2.95 9.83
N THR A 74 3.21 -4.15 9.88
CA THR A 74 3.43 -5.09 10.97
C THR A 74 4.66 -5.93 10.65
N LEU A 75 5.60 -6.03 11.58
CA LEU A 75 6.73 -6.94 11.50
C LEU A 75 6.47 -8.15 12.39
N ILE A 76 6.48 -9.33 11.79
CA ILE A 76 6.48 -10.62 12.48
C ILE A 76 7.94 -11.05 12.63
N SER A 77 8.45 -11.10 13.86
CA SER A 77 9.83 -11.54 14.13
C SER A 77 10.01 -13.04 13.89
N ASP A 78 11.25 -13.53 13.86
CA ASP A 78 11.53 -14.97 13.76
C ASP A 78 11.00 -15.76 14.98
N GLU A 79 10.81 -15.10 16.12
CA GLU A 79 10.14 -15.66 17.31
C GLU A 79 8.61 -15.49 17.28
N MET A 80 8.04 -15.13 16.13
CA MET A 80 6.60 -14.94 15.91
C MET A 80 5.97 -13.83 16.77
N LYS A 81 6.76 -12.83 17.18
CA LYS A 81 6.24 -11.63 17.85
C LYS A 81 5.91 -10.56 16.84
N MET A 82 4.74 -9.92 17.01
CA MET A 82 4.31 -8.84 16.14
C MET A 82 4.64 -7.47 16.74
N SER A 83 5.05 -6.54 15.90
CA SER A 83 5.30 -5.14 16.25
C SER A 83 4.97 -4.23 15.08
N LEU A 84 4.58 -2.99 15.34
CA LEU A 84 4.38 -2.01 14.25
C LEU A 84 5.70 -1.30 13.95
N GLN A 85 5.95 -1.09 12.68
CA GLN A 85 7.16 -0.45 12.17
C GLN A 85 6.78 0.71 11.24
N VAL A 86 7.66 1.71 11.17
CA VAL A 86 7.64 2.73 10.12
C VAL A 86 8.96 2.70 9.37
N LEU A 87 8.89 2.58 8.05
CA LEU A 87 10.01 2.80 7.14
C LEU A 87 9.90 4.22 6.58
N HIS A 88 10.92 5.03 6.86
CA HIS A 88 11.02 6.40 6.40
C HIS A 88 11.55 6.46 4.96
N PRO A 89 11.23 7.51 4.19
CA PRO A 89 11.81 7.73 2.86
C PRO A 89 13.34 7.78 2.84
N SER A 90 13.97 8.12 3.97
CA SER A 90 15.42 8.07 4.16
C SER A 90 16.00 6.65 4.16
N GLY A 91 15.14 5.63 4.28
CA GLY A 91 15.52 4.23 4.46
C GLY A 91 15.69 3.84 5.93
N GLU A 92 15.50 4.75 6.89
CA GLU A 92 15.49 4.42 8.32
C GLU A 92 14.23 3.63 8.71
N VAL A 93 14.38 2.68 9.62
CA VAL A 93 13.27 1.88 10.15
C VAL A 93 13.18 2.08 11.66
N GLU A 94 11.98 2.38 12.14
CA GLU A 94 11.69 2.56 13.56
C GLU A 94 10.55 1.63 14.02
N THR A 95 10.73 1.01 15.19
CA THR A 95 9.67 0.30 15.90
C THR A 95 8.76 1.28 16.62
N ILE A 96 7.48 1.28 16.29
CA ILE A 96 6.46 2.10 16.94
C ILE A 96 6.11 1.48 18.30
N LYS A 97 6.39 2.21 19.38
CA LYS A 97 6.12 1.75 20.75
C LYS A 97 4.68 2.07 21.16
N VAL A 98 3.79 1.11 20.94
CA VAL A 98 2.37 1.19 21.33
C VAL A 98 2.07 0.27 22.52
N ALA A 99 1.00 0.53 23.25
CA ALA A 99 0.51 -0.38 24.28
C ALA A 99 -0.09 -1.65 23.63
N GLY A 100 0.39 -2.82 24.05
CA GLY A 100 -0.01 -4.09 23.46
C GLY A 100 0.92 -4.59 22.34
N LEU A 101 0.57 -5.71 21.72
CA LEU A 101 1.20 -6.21 20.50
C LEU A 101 0.63 -5.48 19.29
N GLY A 102 1.52 -4.99 18.43
CA GLY A 102 1.15 -4.32 17.18
C GLY A 102 0.67 -5.31 16.12
N GLN A 103 -0.52 -5.12 15.56
CA GLN A 103 -1.15 -6.11 14.66
C GLN A 103 -1.38 -5.61 13.23
N SER A 104 -1.82 -4.37 13.04
CA SER A 104 -2.16 -3.82 11.72
C SER A 104 -2.05 -2.30 11.70
N THR A 105 -1.89 -1.73 10.50
CA THR A 105 -1.86 -0.27 10.29
C THR A 105 -2.72 0.13 9.12
N THR A 106 -3.35 1.30 9.21
CA THR A 106 -3.99 1.92 8.05
C THR A 106 -3.74 3.41 8.04
N VAL A 107 -3.68 4.00 6.84
CA VAL A 107 -3.48 5.43 6.67
C VAL A 107 -4.73 6.03 6.03
N ASP A 108 -5.36 6.93 6.77
CA ASP A 108 -6.32 7.88 6.23
C ASP A 108 -5.55 8.97 5.47
N ASN A 109 -5.27 8.72 4.20
CA ASN A 109 -4.50 9.63 3.37
C ASN A 109 -5.24 10.96 3.08
N LEU A 110 -6.57 11.00 3.24
CA LEU A 110 -7.34 12.24 3.07
C LEU A 110 -7.17 13.16 4.28
N ASN A 111 -7.29 12.59 5.49
CA ASN A 111 -7.25 13.37 6.73
C ASN A 111 -5.87 13.41 7.41
N ASP A 112 -4.84 12.82 6.80
CA ASP A 112 -3.45 12.83 7.31
C ASP A 112 -3.32 12.09 8.67
N ILE A 113 -4.06 10.98 8.84
CA ILE A 113 -4.10 10.22 10.11
C ILE A 113 -3.61 8.80 9.87
N VAL A 114 -2.71 8.34 10.73
CA VAL A 114 -2.27 6.95 10.79
C VAL A 114 -2.94 6.28 11.99
N TYR A 115 -3.61 5.15 11.75
CA TYR A 115 -4.21 4.34 12.80
C TYR A 115 -3.40 3.07 13.02
N LEU A 116 -3.22 2.72 14.28
CA LEU A 116 -2.48 1.57 14.75
C LEU A 116 -3.44 0.62 15.47
N ALA A 117 -3.58 -0.59 14.96
CA ALA A 117 -4.35 -1.65 15.61
C ALA A 117 -3.43 -2.54 16.44
N THR A 118 -3.89 -2.92 17.64
CA THR A 118 -3.14 -3.72 18.60
C THR A 118 -4.03 -4.77 19.26
N ASP A 119 -3.43 -5.64 20.06
CA ASP A 119 -4.16 -6.56 20.94
C ASP A 119 -4.87 -5.87 22.14
N ASN A 120 -4.78 -4.55 22.24
CA ASN A 120 -5.35 -3.73 23.32
C ASN A 120 -5.98 -2.42 22.81
N GLY A 121 -6.58 -2.47 21.62
CA GLY A 121 -7.33 -1.37 21.01
C GLY A 121 -6.60 -0.64 19.88
N ILE A 122 -7.14 0.52 19.53
CA ILE A 122 -6.76 1.30 18.34
C ILE A 122 -6.24 2.65 18.77
N TYR A 123 -5.12 3.06 18.18
CA TYR A 123 -4.43 4.30 18.50
C TYR A 123 -4.23 5.15 17.24
N LYS A 124 -4.13 6.46 17.42
CA LYS A 124 -3.64 7.40 16.40
C LYS A 124 -2.15 7.61 16.57
N TYR A 125 -1.40 7.54 15.47
CA TYR A 125 0.02 7.88 15.40
C TYR A 125 0.19 9.26 14.77
N LYS A 126 0.86 10.17 15.49
CA LYS A 126 1.08 11.54 15.06
C LYS A 126 2.48 11.70 14.45
N ASP A 127 2.67 12.76 13.68
CA ASP A 127 3.93 13.02 13.00
C ASP A 127 5.12 13.27 13.94
N ASP A 128 4.86 13.70 15.17
CA ASP A 128 5.87 13.87 16.23
C ASP A 128 6.22 12.54 16.94
N GLY A 129 5.65 11.41 16.48
CA GLY A 129 5.84 10.08 17.05
C GLY A 129 4.95 9.78 18.27
N SER A 130 4.14 10.75 18.71
CA SER A 130 3.22 10.53 19.83
C SER A 130 2.04 9.64 19.44
N ILE A 131 1.54 8.90 20.43
CA ILE A 131 0.46 7.92 20.27
C ILE A 131 -0.67 8.27 21.22
N GLU A 132 -1.89 8.25 20.71
CA GLU A 132 -3.11 8.54 21.47
C GLU A 132 -4.12 7.42 21.29
N LEU A 133 -4.68 6.90 22.40
CA LEU A 133 -5.78 5.94 22.33
C LEU A 133 -6.96 6.57 21.59
N TYR A 134 -7.46 5.88 20.58
CA TYR A 134 -8.60 6.34 19.78
C TYR A 134 -9.89 5.62 20.16
N THR A 135 -9.91 4.29 20.10
CA THR A 135 -11.11 3.48 20.38
C THR A 135 -10.76 2.02 20.65
N ALA A 136 -11.79 1.19 20.90
CA ALA A 136 -11.69 -0.26 21.08
C ALA A 136 -10.73 -0.71 22.20
N LEU A 137 -10.61 0.08 23.28
CA LEU A 137 -9.74 -0.25 24.41
C LEU A 137 -10.07 -1.64 24.99
N GLY A 138 -9.04 -2.47 25.14
CA GLY A 138 -9.17 -3.85 25.63
C GLY A 138 -9.66 -4.86 24.60
N GLU A 139 -9.82 -4.46 23.33
CA GLU A 139 -10.12 -5.37 22.24
C GLU A 139 -8.85 -5.78 21.47
N ASP A 140 -8.83 -7.04 21.04
CA ASP A 140 -7.77 -7.60 20.21
C ASP A 140 -8.10 -7.35 18.72
N VAL A 141 -7.50 -6.30 18.14
CA VAL A 141 -7.83 -5.79 16.80
C VAL A 141 -6.77 -6.18 15.77
N MET A 142 -7.09 -7.23 15.00
CA MET A 142 -6.18 -7.85 14.03
C MET A 142 -5.98 -7.05 12.76
N TYR A 143 -7.05 -6.44 12.23
CA TYR A 143 -7.02 -5.66 10.99
C TYR A 143 -7.87 -4.42 11.12
N ILE A 144 -7.43 -3.33 10.49
CA ILE A 144 -8.11 -2.04 10.49
C ILE A 144 -8.08 -1.43 9.09
N THR A 145 -9.19 -0.80 8.71
CA THR A 145 -9.24 0.10 7.54
C THR A 145 -10.23 1.23 7.82
N VAL A 146 -10.16 2.29 7.02
CA VAL A 146 -11.01 3.47 7.14
C VAL A 146 -11.61 3.81 5.78
N SER A 147 -12.87 4.25 5.78
CA SER A 147 -13.52 4.74 4.57
C SER A 147 -12.73 5.90 3.95
N SER A 148 -12.91 6.12 2.65
CA SER A 148 -12.18 7.16 1.91
C SER A 148 -12.39 8.58 2.44
N ASP A 149 -13.50 8.84 3.14
CA ASP A 149 -13.80 10.10 3.82
C ASP A 149 -13.29 10.16 5.28
N GLY A 150 -12.76 9.05 5.80
CA GLY A 150 -12.30 8.89 7.19
C GLY A 150 -13.42 8.82 8.24
N ALA A 151 -14.68 8.86 7.84
CA ALA A 151 -15.82 8.95 8.76
C ALA A 151 -16.22 7.62 9.40
N THR A 152 -15.76 6.51 8.81
CA THR A 152 -16.06 5.16 9.26
C THR A 152 -14.79 4.33 9.34
N MET A 153 -14.63 3.62 10.43
CA MET A 153 -13.57 2.65 10.63
C MET A 153 -14.15 1.24 10.60
N TYR A 154 -13.45 0.31 9.95
CA TYR A 154 -13.78 -1.11 9.94
C TYR A 154 -12.66 -1.89 10.61
N ILE A 155 -13.03 -2.77 11.54
CA ILE A 155 -12.07 -3.53 12.34
C ILE A 155 -12.41 -5.00 12.32
N ALA A 156 -11.40 -5.87 12.24
CA ALA A 156 -11.54 -7.30 12.46
C ALA A 156 -10.94 -7.68 13.81
N THR A 157 -11.70 -8.36 14.67
CA THR A 157 -11.26 -8.69 16.04
C THR A 157 -11.00 -10.18 16.24
N TRP A 158 -10.02 -10.51 17.08
CA TRP A 158 -9.78 -11.87 17.58
C TRP A 158 -10.39 -12.06 18.98
N PRO A 159 -10.87 -13.26 19.37
CA PRO A 159 -10.98 -14.51 18.60
C PRO A 159 -12.23 -14.64 17.74
N GLN A 160 -13.12 -13.65 17.73
CA GLN A 160 -14.44 -13.81 17.11
C GLN A 160 -14.38 -13.77 15.57
N ASN A 161 -13.28 -13.31 14.97
CA ASN A 161 -13.08 -13.16 13.52
C ASN A 161 -14.20 -12.34 12.84
N ARG A 162 -14.80 -11.39 13.57
CA ARG A 162 -15.91 -10.56 13.09
C ARG A 162 -15.41 -9.22 12.63
N VAL A 163 -16.05 -8.69 11.59
CA VAL A 163 -15.82 -7.34 11.11
C VAL A 163 -16.87 -6.40 11.68
N HIS A 164 -16.40 -5.38 12.39
CA HIS A 164 -17.24 -4.35 12.97
C HIS A 164 -17.00 -3.02 12.27
N LYS A 165 -18.08 -2.27 12.08
CA LYS A 165 -18.09 -0.87 11.71
C LYS A 165 -18.09 -0.03 12.98
N ILE A 166 -17.21 0.95 13.07
CA ILE A 166 -17.15 1.96 14.11
C ILE A 166 -17.35 3.32 13.44
N THR A 167 -18.43 4.02 13.80
CA THR A 167 -18.71 5.38 13.33
C THR A 167 -18.10 6.43 14.24
N ASN A 168 -18.02 7.67 13.77
CA ASN A 168 -17.42 8.81 14.52
C ASN A 168 -18.04 9.07 15.91
N ASP A 169 -19.28 8.62 16.15
CA ASP A 169 -19.96 8.68 17.45
C ASP A 169 -19.62 7.51 18.38
N GLY A 170 -18.69 6.64 17.97
CA GLY A 170 -18.23 5.46 18.71
C GLY A 170 -19.17 4.27 18.64
N GLN A 171 -20.27 4.32 17.87
CA GLN A 171 -21.18 3.19 17.74
C GLN A 171 -20.50 2.04 16.99
N LYS A 172 -20.42 0.88 17.66
CA LYS A 172 -19.88 -0.36 17.11
C LYS A 172 -21.02 -1.25 16.62
N GLN A 173 -21.01 -1.57 15.34
CA GLN A 173 -22.02 -2.40 14.68
C GLN A 173 -21.35 -3.56 13.95
N GLU A 174 -21.80 -4.79 14.19
CA GLU A 174 -21.35 -5.94 13.40
C GLU A 174 -21.79 -5.76 11.94
N THR A 175 -20.86 -5.84 11.00
CA THR A 175 -21.15 -5.61 9.58
C THR A 175 -21.61 -6.91 8.90
N PHE A 176 -20.95 -8.02 9.22
CA PHE A 176 -21.25 -9.35 8.70
C PHE A 176 -20.62 -10.46 9.58
N SER A 177 -21.11 -11.68 9.40
CA SER A 177 -20.65 -12.88 10.10
C SER A 177 -19.15 -13.14 9.94
N ALA A 178 -18.57 -13.88 10.88
CA ALA A 178 -17.15 -14.18 10.88
C ALA A 178 -16.64 -14.85 9.60
N ILE A 179 -15.42 -14.48 9.19
CA ILE A 179 -14.76 -15.02 8.01
C ILE A 179 -13.56 -15.85 8.45
N PRO A 180 -13.65 -17.19 8.35
CA PRO A 180 -12.58 -18.07 8.81
C PRO A 180 -11.27 -17.78 8.08
N ASN A 181 -10.19 -17.62 8.84
CA ASN A 181 -8.84 -17.40 8.32
C ASN A 181 -8.73 -16.18 7.38
N GLY A 182 -9.46 -15.11 7.68
CA GLY A 182 -9.29 -13.82 7.03
C GLY A 182 -7.96 -13.18 7.41
N HIS A 183 -7.24 -12.68 6.42
CA HIS A 183 -6.03 -11.90 6.59
C HIS A 183 -6.05 -10.72 5.62
N GLY A 184 -6.07 -9.50 6.16
CA GLY A 184 -6.18 -8.27 5.36
C GLY A 184 -7.63 -7.79 5.19
N LEU A 185 -7.80 -6.48 5.36
CA LEU A 185 -9.06 -5.76 5.28
C LEU A 185 -8.80 -4.42 4.59
N THR A 186 -9.52 -4.12 3.51
CA THR A 186 -9.43 -2.82 2.85
C THR A 186 -10.80 -2.39 2.35
N ILE A 187 -10.93 -1.12 1.99
CA ILE A 187 -12.18 -0.52 1.54
C ILE A 187 -11.93 0.40 0.35
N ASP A 188 -12.80 0.34 -0.65
CA ASP A 188 -12.75 1.26 -1.79
C ASP A 188 -13.53 2.55 -1.50
N PRO A 189 -13.43 3.58 -2.36
CA PRO A 189 -14.17 4.83 -2.17
C PRO A 189 -15.70 4.72 -2.29
N ARG A 190 -16.20 3.58 -2.77
CA ARG A 190 -17.64 3.26 -2.80
C ARG A 190 -18.12 2.57 -1.53
N ASN A 191 -17.23 2.41 -0.54
CA ASN A 191 -17.43 1.68 0.71
C ASN A 191 -17.68 0.18 0.50
N ASN A 192 -17.16 -0.40 -0.58
CA ASN A 192 -17.09 -1.84 -0.73
C ASN A 192 -15.91 -2.36 0.09
N ILE A 193 -16.16 -3.37 0.93
CA ILE A 193 -15.16 -3.93 1.83
C ILE A 193 -14.55 -5.16 1.17
N PHE A 194 -13.23 -5.20 1.08
CA PHE A 194 -12.47 -6.32 0.58
C PHE A 194 -11.77 -7.01 1.73
N PHE A 195 -11.80 -8.34 1.71
CA PHE A 195 -11.05 -9.15 2.65
C PHE A 195 -10.38 -10.29 1.90
N ALA A 196 -9.11 -10.51 2.21
CA ALA A 196 -8.39 -11.69 1.78
C ALA A 196 -8.54 -12.77 2.87
N ALA A 197 -8.63 -14.02 2.44
CA ALA A 197 -8.63 -15.18 3.31
C ALA A 197 -7.79 -16.27 2.65
N THR A 198 -7.33 -17.25 3.42
CA THR A 198 -6.38 -18.29 2.94
C THR A 198 -6.74 -18.87 1.58
N LYS A 199 -8.03 -19.19 1.38
CA LYS A 199 -8.53 -19.84 0.17
C LYS A 199 -8.98 -18.88 -0.93
N THR A 200 -9.37 -17.65 -0.62
CA THR A 200 -9.80 -16.70 -1.66
C THR A 200 -10.06 -15.33 -1.06
N SER A 201 -10.16 -14.31 -1.91
CA SER A 201 -10.60 -12.98 -1.52
C SER A 201 -12.04 -12.75 -1.94
N TYR A 202 -12.69 -11.85 -1.22
CA TYR A 202 -14.10 -11.56 -1.38
C TYR A 202 -14.31 -10.04 -1.28
N ILE A 203 -15.46 -9.61 -1.76
CA ILE A 203 -15.97 -8.26 -1.67
C ILE A 203 -17.35 -8.29 -0.99
N LEU A 204 -17.54 -7.47 0.04
CA LEU A 204 -18.85 -7.09 0.52
C LEU A 204 -19.22 -5.74 -0.08
N LYS A 205 -20.22 -5.74 -0.96
CA LYS A 205 -20.72 -4.50 -1.56
C LYS A 205 -21.38 -3.60 -0.52
N ASN A 206 -21.22 -2.30 -0.67
CA ASN A 206 -21.84 -1.33 0.24
C ASN A 206 -23.36 -1.53 0.33
N GLY A 207 -23.90 -1.61 1.55
CA GLY A 207 -25.32 -1.86 1.81
C GLY A 207 -25.75 -3.34 1.73
N HIS A 208 -24.83 -4.25 1.38
CA HIS A 208 -25.09 -5.70 1.40
C HIS A 208 -24.60 -6.31 2.72
N ASN A 209 -25.07 -7.52 3.03
CA ASN A 209 -24.69 -8.30 4.20
C ASN A 209 -24.10 -9.69 3.86
N VAL A 210 -24.02 -10.03 2.57
CA VAL A 210 -23.45 -11.28 2.09
C VAL A 210 -22.23 -10.99 1.22
N PRO A 211 -21.03 -11.43 1.64
CA PRO A 211 -19.85 -11.31 0.81
C PRO A 211 -19.89 -12.15 -0.46
N ILE A 212 -19.32 -11.60 -1.53
CA ILE A 212 -19.25 -12.22 -2.85
C ILE A 212 -17.79 -12.62 -3.11
N LYS A 213 -17.56 -13.88 -3.47
CA LYS A 213 -16.24 -14.36 -3.89
C LYS A 213 -15.81 -13.64 -5.17
N ILE A 214 -14.59 -13.12 -5.21
CA ILE A 214 -14.04 -12.48 -6.41
C ILE A 214 -13.61 -13.55 -7.41
N LYS A 215 -14.22 -13.56 -8.59
CA LYS A 215 -13.92 -14.53 -9.66
C LYS A 215 -12.62 -14.15 -10.37
N GLY A 216 -11.83 -15.14 -10.79
CA GLY A 216 -10.59 -14.90 -11.55
C GLY A 216 -9.33 -14.73 -10.70
N LEU A 217 -9.46 -14.63 -9.37
CA LEU A 217 -8.34 -14.79 -8.45
C LEU A 217 -8.02 -16.29 -8.23
N PRO A 218 -6.75 -16.63 -7.96
CA PRO A 218 -6.38 -17.99 -7.59
C PRO A 218 -7.10 -18.45 -6.31
N SER A 219 -7.23 -19.77 -6.17
CA SER A 219 -7.99 -20.39 -5.08
C SER A 219 -7.21 -20.62 -3.80
N GLU A 220 -5.97 -20.14 -3.71
CA GLU A 220 -5.15 -20.16 -2.50
C GLU A 220 -4.08 -19.05 -2.64
N ARG A 221 -3.49 -18.64 -1.52
CA ARG A 221 -2.24 -17.85 -1.48
C ARG A 221 -2.35 -16.40 -2.00
N MET A 222 -3.51 -15.78 -1.79
CA MET A 222 -3.63 -14.32 -1.93
C MET A 222 -2.88 -13.64 -0.79
N SER A 223 -1.99 -12.70 -1.09
CA SER A 223 -1.26 -11.91 -0.09
C SER A 223 -2.08 -10.73 0.41
N GLY A 224 -2.94 -10.15 -0.44
CA GLY A 224 -3.82 -9.06 -0.02
C GLY A 224 -4.60 -8.42 -1.17
N VAL A 225 -5.33 -7.36 -0.81
CA VAL A 225 -6.00 -6.44 -1.72
C VAL A 225 -5.60 -5.02 -1.32
N PHE A 226 -5.32 -4.15 -2.28
CA PHE A 226 -4.92 -2.77 -2.06
C PHE A 226 -5.73 -1.84 -2.97
N VAL A 227 -6.09 -0.67 -2.47
CA VAL A 227 -6.76 0.39 -3.24
C VAL A 227 -5.74 1.49 -3.47
N SER A 228 -5.43 1.77 -4.74
CA SER A 228 -4.46 2.79 -5.14
C SER A 228 -4.99 4.20 -4.91
N ARG A 229 -4.12 5.19 -5.12
CA ARG A 229 -4.50 6.60 -5.10
C ARG A 229 -5.48 7.00 -6.20
N SER A 230 -5.47 6.28 -7.31
CA SER A 230 -6.38 6.46 -8.44
C SER A 230 -7.71 5.71 -8.28
N ASP A 231 -7.99 5.19 -7.07
CA ASP A 231 -9.16 4.37 -6.75
C ASP A 231 -9.22 3.02 -7.49
N GLU A 232 -8.10 2.60 -8.09
CA GLU A 232 -7.95 1.28 -8.70
C GLU A 232 -7.71 0.22 -7.63
N ILE A 233 -8.26 -0.97 -7.85
CA ILE A 233 -8.24 -2.03 -6.85
C ILE A 233 -7.36 -3.14 -7.38
N PHE A 234 -6.28 -3.42 -6.65
CA PHE A 234 -5.31 -4.44 -7.00
C PHE A 234 -5.32 -5.58 -6.00
N ALA A 235 -5.03 -6.77 -6.50
CA ALA A 235 -4.76 -7.96 -5.70
C ALA A 235 -3.40 -8.51 -6.08
N MET A 236 -2.70 -9.13 -5.11
CA MET A 236 -1.44 -9.82 -5.37
C MET A 236 -1.42 -11.17 -4.66
N ASP A 237 -0.92 -12.19 -5.35
CA ASP A 237 -0.67 -13.51 -4.76
C ASP A 237 0.78 -13.64 -4.24
N GLU A 238 1.08 -14.74 -3.55
CA GLU A 238 2.40 -15.00 -2.96
C GLU A 238 3.54 -15.07 -3.99
N ASN A 239 3.21 -15.24 -5.28
CA ASN A 239 4.16 -15.33 -6.39
C ASN A 239 4.24 -14.02 -7.18
N SER A 240 3.75 -12.92 -6.60
CA SER A 240 3.75 -11.57 -7.17
C SER A 240 2.96 -11.43 -8.47
N ASN A 241 1.98 -12.30 -8.73
CA ASN A 241 1.01 -12.05 -9.79
C ASN A 241 0.12 -10.89 -9.39
N LEU A 242 0.10 -9.84 -10.19
CA LEU A 242 -0.77 -8.68 -9.99
C LEU A 242 -2.09 -8.86 -10.74
N TYR A 243 -3.20 -8.52 -10.09
CA TYR A 243 -4.54 -8.56 -10.65
C TYR A 243 -5.22 -7.22 -10.46
N SER A 244 -5.96 -6.74 -11.47
CA SER A 244 -6.96 -5.67 -11.29
C SER A 244 -8.29 -6.28 -10.88
N ILE A 245 -8.98 -5.70 -9.91
CA ILE A 245 -10.30 -6.11 -9.46
C ILE A 245 -11.36 -5.15 -9.99
N ASP A 246 -12.39 -5.71 -10.62
CA ASP A 246 -13.64 -5.04 -10.91
C ASP A 246 -14.63 -5.29 -9.76
N ALA A 247 -14.78 -4.28 -8.90
CA ALA A 247 -15.68 -4.32 -7.75
C ALA A 247 -17.16 -4.52 -8.15
N GLU A 248 -17.57 -3.99 -9.30
CA GLU A 248 -18.96 -4.08 -9.74
C GLU A 248 -19.33 -5.50 -10.17
N ASN A 249 -18.42 -6.17 -10.87
CA ASN A 249 -18.65 -7.52 -11.34
C ASN A 249 -18.12 -8.61 -10.39
N ALA A 250 -17.49 -8.21 -9.28
CA ALA A 250 -16.79 -9.11 -8.35
C ALA A 250 -15.86 -10.07 -9.12
N SER A 251 -15.06 -9.52 -10.03
CA SER A 251 -14.16 -10.26 -10.90
C SER A 251 -12.77 -9.63 -10.90
N ALA A 252 -11.77 -10.41 -11.30
CA ALA A 252 -10.39 -9.98 -11.39
C ALA A 252 -9.78 -10.41 -12.72
N LYS A 253 -8.81 -9.62 -13.18
CA LYS A 253 -8.04 -9.87 -14.39
C LYS A 253 -6.56 -9.86 -14.03
N HIS A 254 -5.84 -10.91 -14.44
CA HIS A 254 -4.38 -10.95 -14.31
C HIS A 254 -3.73 -9.90 -15.20
N LEU A 255 -2.80 -9.14 -14.63
CA LEU A 255 -2.10 -8.05 -15.29
C LEU A 255 -0.67 -8.44 -15.67
N GLY A 256 0.05 -9.10 -14.76
CA GLY A 256 1.46 -9.43 -14.92
C GLY A 256 2.08 -10.00 -13.65
N ASN A 257 3.40 -10.07 -13.60
CA ASN A 257 4.15 -10.72 -12.53
C ASN A 257 5.47 -9.97 -12.28
N PHE A 258 5.87 -9.79 -11.00
CA PHE A 258 7.11 -9.09 -10.62
C PHE A 258 8.34 -10.02 -10.47
N ASN A 259 8.17 -11.32 -10.71
CA ASN A 259 9.14 -12.39 -10.53
C ASN A 259 9.68 -12.50 -9.09
N VAL A 260 8.82 -12.20 -8.11
CA VAL A 260 9.11 -12.32 -6.68
C VAL A 260 8.23 -13.43 -6.09
N SER A 261 8.82 -14.30 -5.27
CA SER A 261 8.09 -15.34 -4.54
C SER A 261 8.13 -15.09 -3.03
N GLY A 262 7.17 -15.67 -2.32
CA GLY A 262 7.05 -15.50 -0.87
C GLY A 262 6.53 -14.11 -0.47
N VAL A 263 5.69 -13.50 -1.31
CA VAL A 263 5.03 -12.23 -1.01
C VAL A 263 4.09 -12.41 0.17
N ASN A 264 4.35 -11.68 1.25
CA ASN A 264 3.49 -11.68 2.43
C ASN A 264 2.54 -10.47 2.45
N THR A 265 2.94 -9.36 1.83
CA THR A 265 2.14 -8.12 1.75
C THR A 265 2.63 -7.26 0.58
N PHE A 266 1.77 -6.38 0.08
CA PHE A 266 2.14 -5.39 -0.93
C PHE A 266 1.34 -4.10 -0.71
N ALA A 267 1.86 -2.99 -1.21
CA ALA A 267 1.19 -1.69 -1.20
C ALA A 267 1.66 -0.84 -2.39
N LEU A 268 0.90 0.20 -2.72
CA LEU A 268 1.29 1.19 -3.72
C LEU A 268 1.52 2.55 -3.08
N ASP A 269 2.59 3.24 -3.48
CA ASP A 269 2.81 4.62 -3.08
C ASP A 269 2.06 5.63 -3.97
N SER A 270 2.23 6.92 -3.69
CA SER A 270 1.52 7.99 -4.38
C SER A 270 1.85 8.15 -5.86
N ALA A 271 2.91 7.49 -6.33
CA ALA A 271 3.37 7.50 -7.71
C ALA A 271 3.20 6.12 -8.37
N ASP A 272 2.34 5.28 -7.81
CA ASP A 272 2.05 3.91 -8.26
C ASP A 272 3.29 2.99 -8.28
N ASN A 273 4.33 3.34 -7.52
CA ASN A 273 5.42 2.39 -7.28
C ASN A 273 4.88 1.27 -6.40
N VAL A 274 5.27 0.05 -6.71
CA VAL A 274 4.80 -1.16 -6.02
C VAL A 274 5.82 -1.56 -4.96
N LEU A 275 5.38 -1.63 -3.71
CA LEU A 275 6.15 -2.15 -2.60
C LEU A 275 5.71 -3.59 -2.34
N ILE A 276 6.67 -4.50 -2.25
CA ILE A 276 6.45 -5.93 -2.00
C ILE A 276 7.22 -6.34 -0.76
N GLY A 277 6.50 -6.80 0.26
CA GLY A 277 7.06 -7.34 1.49
C GLY A 277 7.28 -8.85 1.37
N VAL A 278 8.52 -9.28 1.59
CA VAL A 278 8.94 -10.69 1.65
C VAL A 278 9.73 -10.93 2.93
N LYS A 279 10.01 -12.19 3.28
CA LYS A 279 10.87 -12.48 4.43
C LYS A 279 12.22 -11.75 4.28
N ASN A 280 12.56 -10.97 5.30
CA ASN A 280 13.77 -10.17 5.46
C ASN A 280 13.95 -8.99 4.49
N ALA A 281 12.95 -8.63 3.69
CA ALA A 281 13.07 -7.46 2.81
C ALA A 281 11.73 -6.80 2.45
N ILE A 282 11.81 -5.50 2.16
CA ILE A 282 10.80 -4.77 1.41
C ILE A 282 11.43 -4.37 0.07
N LEU A 283 10.85 -4.83 -1.02
CA LEU A 283 11.26 -4.53 -2.39
C LEU A 283 10.43 -3.37 -2.92
N LYS A 284 11.06 -2.44 -3.64
CA LYS A 284 10.36 -1.35 -4.32
C LYS A 284 10.53 -1.50 -5.83
N PHE A 285 9.42 -1.51 -6.57
CA PHE A 285 9.38 -1.47 -8.01
C PHE A 285 8.94 -0.08 -8.45
N VAL A 286 9.86 0.67 -9.04
CA VAL A 286 9.61 2.02 -9.55
C VAL A 286 8.83 1.92 -10.86
N ALA A 287 7.67 2.57 -10.93
CA ALA A 287 6.81 2.58 -12.10
C ALA A 287 7.18 3.71 -13.07
N TYR A 288 7.15 3.42 -14.37
CA TYR A 288 7.34 4.39 -15.43
C TYR A 288 6.26 4.22 -16.50
N GLU A 289 5.52 5.29 -16.81
CA GLU A 289 4.51 5.29 -17.88
C GLU A 289 5.12 5.15 -19.29
N LYS A 290 6.41 5.51 -19.43
CA LYS A 290 7.16 5.43 -20.68
C LYS A 290 8.39 4.57 -20.47
N ASN A 291 8.80 3.88 -21.53
CA ASN A 291 10.02 3.08 -21.50
C ASN A 291 11.23 3.98 -21.17
N PRO A 292 11.88 3.83 -20.00
CA PRO A 292 13.03 4.65 -19.63
C PRO A 292 14.29 4.30 -20.44
N CYS A 293 14.22 3.25 -21.28
CA CYS A 293 15.28 2.77 -22.14
C CYS A 293 14.94 2.88 -23.63
N SER A 294 14.07 3.81 -24.03
CA SER A 294 13.62 3.95 -25.42
C SER A 294 14.75 4.23 -26.43
N ASP A 295 15.82 4.86 -25.98
CA ASP A 295 17.02 5.24 -26.75
C ASP A 295 18.19 4.27 -26.54
N TYR A 296 18.00 3.18 -25.78
CA TYR A 296 19.01 2.14 -25.59
C TYR A 296 18.84 1.04 -26.65
N PRO A 297 19.77 0.88 -27.60
CA PRO A 297 19.71 -0.24 -28.54
C PRO A 297 19.95 -1.55 -27.80
N LYS A 298 19.02 -2.51 -27.95
CA LYS A 298 19.16 -3.88 -27.45
C LYS A 298 20.22 -4.66 -28.22
#